data_AF-A0A956A669-F1
#
_entry.id   AF-A0A956A669-F1
#
_cell.length_a   1.000
_cell.length_b   1.000
_cell.length_c   1.000
_cell.angle_alpha   90.00
_cell.angle_beta   90.00
_cell.angle_gamma   90.00
#
_symmetry.space_group_name_H-M   'P 1'
#
loop_
_entity.id
_entity.type
_entity.pdbx_description
1 polymer ?
#
loop_
_entity_poly.entity_id
_entity_poly.type
_entity_poly.pdbx_seq_one_letter_code
_entity_poly.pdbx_strand_id
1 'polypeptide(L)'
;MPEDEREGQREPNDPHGAPSGPGLAVASAVFYVLMSLVGLGLLAAQDLPVGAVVFGDGQSVLRDTLLGAGAGLVVVLLTWLVRKVGPVKRLSDELRAALGGTPSSGIIAIIAVTSAVGEELLFRGALQPLLGFWVTAVVFGFLHGGTRPRLYLWAVFALVAGLLLGWLADWTGNLLAPILCHLTVNFFNLHALGADATPEEASP
;
A
#
# COMPACT_ATOMS: atom_id res chain seq x y z
N MET A 1 -25.25 -9.95 54.94
CA MET A 1 -24.79 -11.05 54.08
C MET A 1 -24.65 -10.45 52.68
N PRO A 2 -23.43 -10.25 52.15
CA PRO A 2 -23.26 -9.64 50.84
C PRO A 2 -23.25 -10.75 49.78
N GLU A 3 -24.19 -10.70 48.85
CA GLU A 3 -24.16 -11.54 47.64
C GLU A 3 -23.59 -10.69 46.50
N ASP A 4 -22.35 -11.02 46.18
CA ASP A 4 -21.79 -11.21 44.84
C ASP A 4 -22.46 -10.47 43.65
N GLU A 5 -21.89 -9.33 43.27
CA GLU A 5 -21.99 -8.79 41.91
C GLU A 5 -20.58 -8.42 41.42
N ARG A 6 -19.79 -9.45 41.08
CA ARG A 6 -18.71 -9.31 40.09
C ARG A 6 -19.17 -9.96 38.78
N GLU A 7 -20.19 -9.39 38.15
CA GLU A 7 -20.44 -9.67 36.75
C GLU A 7 -19.30 -9.08 35.92
N GLY A 8 -18.53 -9.97 35.31
CA GLY A 8 -17.44 -9.63 34.41
C GLY A 8 -17.93 -8.72 33.30
N GLN A 9 -17.21 -7.61 33.11
CA GLN A 9 -17.20 -6.86 31.88
C GLN A 9 -16.81 -7.82 30.75
N ARG A 10 -17.82 -8.40 30.09
CA ARG A 10 -17.64 -8.94 28.75
C ARG A 10 -17.46 -7.75 27.84
N GLU A 11 -16.29 -7.66 27.22
CA GLU A 11 -16.07 -6.74 26.12
C GLU A 11 -17.23 -6.87 25.11
N PRO A 12 -17.77 -5.76 24.59
CA PRO A 12 -18.77 -5.84 23.54
C PRO A 12 -18.13 -6.52 22.34
N ASN A 13 -18.62 -7.71 21.99
CA ASN A 13 -18.38 -8.29 20.68
C ASN A 13 -18.83 -7.27 19.63
N ASP A 14 -17.88 -6.65 18.94
CA ASP A 14 -18.17 -5.82 17.77
C ASP A 14 -18.82 -6.70 16.69
N PRO A 15 -20.09 -6.46 16.31
CA PRO A 15 -20.79 -7.25 15.31
C PRO A 15 -20.30 -6.97 13.88
N HIS A 16 -19.31 -6.09 13.70
CA HIS A 16 -18.60 -5.90 12.45
C HIS A 16 -17.16 -6.40 12.60
N GLY A 17 -16.87 -7.57 12.04
CA GLY A 17 -15.58 -8.27 12.12
C GLY A 17 -14.41 -7.59 11.41
N ALA A 18 -14.21 -6.29 11.63
CA ALA A 18 -13.02 -5.57 11.23
C ALA A 18 -11.85 -6.02 12.13
N PRO A 19 -10.66 -6.28 11.56
CA PRO A 19 -9.51 -6.69 12.35
C PRO A 19 -9.09 -5.55 13.30
N SER A 20 -8.79 -5.89 14.56
CA SER A 20 -8.14 -4.96 15.49
C SER A 20 -6.82 -4.47 14.91
N GLY A 21 -6.34 -3.29 15.32
CA GLY A 21 -5.09 -2.70 14.80
C GLY A 21 -3.91 -3.70 14.72
N PRO A 22 -3.59 -4.47 15.78
CA PRO A 22 -2.58 -5.52 15.72
C PRO A 22 -2.91 -6.65 14.72
N GLY A 23 -4.18 -7.07 14.64
CA GLY A 23 -4.63 -8.08 13.69
C GLY A 23 -4.48 -7.63 12.23
N LEU A 24 -4.79 -6.37 11.93
CA LEU A 24 -4.62 -5.77 10.60
C LEU A 24 -3.14 -5.73 10.18
N ALA A 25 -2.26 -5.35 11.11
CA ALA A 25 -0.82 -5.31 10.85
C ALA A 25 -0.26 -6.70 10.53
N VAL A 26 -0.63 -7.71 11.33
CA VAL A 26 -0.21 -9.10 11.11
C VAL A 26 -0.76 -9.63 9.79
N ALA A 27 -2.05 -9.44 9.51
CA ALA A 27 -2.67 -9.90 8.27
C ALA A 27 -2.01 -9.26 7.03
N SER A 28 -1.79 -7.94 7.07
CA SER A 28 -1.13 -7.21 5.99
C SER A 28 0.32 -7.68 5.79
N ALA A 29 1.09 -7.79 6.88
CA ALA A 29 2.46 -8.27 6.82
C ALA A 29 2.54 -9.68 6.25
N VAL A 30 1.69 -10.61 6.70
CA VAL A 30 1.63 -11.97 6.16
C VAL A 30 1.31 -11.96 4.67
N PHE A 31 0.28 -11.21 4.26
CA PHE A 31 -0.11 -11.12 2.85
C PHE A 31 1.04 -10.62 1.97
N TYR A 32 1.67 -9.51 2.35
CA TYR A 32 2.75 -8.91 1.56
C TYR A 32 4.06 -9.71 1.61
N VAL A 33 4.34 -10.41 2.71
CA VAL A 33 5.46 -11.35 2.79
C VAL A 33 5.22 -12.54 1.86
N LEU A 34 4.02 -13.14 1.86
CA LEU A 34 3.69 -14.22 0.94
C LEU A 34 3.80 -13.76 -0.52
N MET A 35 3.32 -12.56 -0.84
CA MET A 35 3.47 -11.98 -2.16
C MET A 35 4.93 -11.74 -2.54
N SER A 36 5.75 -11.25 -1.60
CA SER A 36 7.20 -11.11 -1.79
C SER A 36 7.84 -12.46 -2.11
N LEU A 37 7.47 -13.52 -1.39
CA LEU A 37 7.98 -14.88 -1.64
C LEU A 37 7.60 -15.39 -3.04
N VAL A 38 6.38 -15.11 -3.50
CA VAL A 38 5.96 -15.41 -4.89
C VAL A 38 6.81 -14.62 -5.89
N GLY A 39 6.99 -13.32 -5.67
CA GLY A 39 7.85 -12.48 -6.51
C GLY A 39 9.29 -13.00 -6.56
N LEU A 40 9.88 -13.34 -5.41
CA LEU A 40 11.23 -13.92 -5.32
C LEU A 40 11.32 -15.28 -6.02
N GLY A 41 10.31 -16.14 -5.88
CA GLY A 41 10.25 -17.42 -6.58
C GLY A 41 10.21 -17.25 -8.11
N LEU A 42 9.44 -16.28 -8.60
CA LEU A 42 9.36 -15.96 -10.03
C LEU A 42 10.64 -15.29 -10.55
N LEU A 43 11.32 -14.47 -9.74
CA LEU A 43 12.63 -13.93 -10.08
C LEU A 43 13.67 -15.04 -10.19
N ALA A 44 13.69 -15.97 -9.24
CA ALA A 44 14.57 -17.13 -9.27
C ALA A 44 14.30 -18.02 -10.49
N ALA A 45 13.02 -18.23 -10.85
CA ALA A 45 12.64 -18.99 -12.06
C ALA A 45 13.05 -18.31 -13.38
N GLN A 46 13.38 -17.02 -13.35
CA GLN A 46 13.88 -16.23 -14.48
C GLN A 46 15.41 -16.06 -14.44
N ASP A 47 16.11 -16.73 -13.51
CA ASP A 47 17.55 -16.56 -13.25
C ASP A 47 17.95 -15.10 -12.96
N LEU A 48 17.02 -14.30 -12.41
CA LEU A 48 17.24 -12.90 -12.11
C LEU A 48 17.81 -12.73 -10.68
N PRO A 49 19.03 -12.20 -10.51
CA PRO A 49 19.62 -12.01 -9.20
C PRO A 49 18.92 -10.87 -8.45
N VAL A 50 18.25 -11.21 -7.33
CA VAL A 50 17.45 -10.29 -6.52
C VAL A 50 18.21 -9.01 -6.15
N GLY A 51 19.47 -9.13 -5.76
CA GLY A 51 20.30 -7.97 -5.39
C GLY A 51 20.45 -6.96 -6.53
N ALA A 52 20.70 -7.45 -7.76
CA ALA A 52 20.83 -6.58 -8.93
C ALA A 52 19.46 -6.03 -9.37
N VAL A 53 18.39 -6.83 -9.27
CA VAL A 53 17.03 -6.36 -9.57
C VAL A 53 16.61 -5.23 -8.63
N VAL A 54 16.93 -5.34 -7.34
CA VAL A 54 16.52 -4.33 -6.34
C VAL A 54 17.41 -3.09 -6.39
N PHE A 55 18.73 -3.26 -6.47
CA PHE A 55 19.70 -2.16 -6.28
C PHE A 55 20.46 -1.76 -7.56
N GLY A 56 20.20 -2.41 -8.68
CA GLY A 56 20.95 -2.20 -9.93
C GLY A 56 22.42 -2.58 -9.77
N ASP A 57 23.29 -1.76 -10.34
CA ASP A 57 24.76 -1.85 -10.22
C ASP A 57 25.31 -1.24 -8.91
N GLY A 58 24.43 -0.70 -8.05
CA GLY A 58 24.78 -0.03 -6.80
C GLY A 58 25.39 1.38 -6.95
N GLN A 59 25.72 1.83 -8.17
CA GLN A 59 26.33 3.14 -8.39
C GLN A 59 25.31 4.28 -8.34
N SER A 60 24.06 3.98 -8.70
CA SER A 60 22.98 4.97 -8.80
C SER A 60 22.08 5.06 -7.57
N VAL A 61 22.42 4.40 -6.46
CA VAL A 61 21.57 4.30 -5.26
C VAL A 61 21.05 5.64 -4.77
N LEU A 62 21.91 6.66 -4.69
CA LEU A 62 21.49 8.00 -4.25
C LEU A 62 20.50 8.63 -5.23
N ARG A 63 20.78 8.57 -6.53
CA ARG A 63 19.91 9.11 -7.59
C ARG A 63 18.54 8.44 -7.54
N ASP A 64 18.53 7.11 -7.48
CA ASP A 64 17.30 6.31 -7.54
C ASP A 64 16.48 6.48 -6.26
N THR A 65 17.16 6.66 -5.12
CA THR A 65 16.52 7.04 -3.85
C THR A 65 15.82 8.39 -3.94
N LEU A 66 16.54 9.43 -4.39
CA LEU A 66 16.00 10.77 -4.52
C LEU A 66 14.89 10.85 -5.56
N LEU A 67 15.04 10.14 -6.68
CA LEU A 67 14.03 10.07 -7.73
C LEU A 67 12.76 9.37 -7.23
N GLY A 68 12.89 8.21 -6.59
CA GLY A 68 11.77 7.45 -6.04
C GLY A 68 11.01 8.24 -4.98
N ALA A 69 11.72 8.71 -3.94
CA ALA A 69 11.11 9.51 -2.89
C ALA A 69 10.51 10.82 -3.44
N GLY A 70 11.21 11.50 -4.35
CA GLY A 70 10.74 12.72 -4.99
C GLY A 70 9.47 12.52 -5.82
N ALA A 71 9.43 11.47 -6.64
CA ALA A 71 8.23 11.10 -7.41
C ALA A 71 7.05 10.77 -6.47
N GLY A 72 7.32 10.03 -5.39
CA GLY A 72 6.32 9.74 -4.36
C GLY A 72 5.78 11.00 -3.70
N LEU A 73 6.64 11.96 -3.34
CA LEU A 73 6.23 13.24 -2.76
C LEU A 73 5.38 14.07 -3.72
N VAL A 74 5.69 14.05 -5.03
CA VAL A 74 4.85 14.71 -6.05
C VAL A 74 3.47 14.07 -6.09
N VAL A 75 3.37 12.74 -6.08
CA VAL A 75 2.08 12.04 -6.03
C VAL A 75 1.32 12.39 -4.75
N VAL A 76 1.98 12.40 -3.59
CA VAL A 76 1.39 12.80 -2.31
C VAL A 76 0.88 14.24 -2.34
N LEU A 77 1.63 15.17 -2.94
CA LEU A 77 1.18 16.55 -3.07
C LEU A 77 -0.09 16.64 -3.93
N LEU A 78 -0.12 15.91 -5.06
CA LEU A 78 -1.28 15.87 -5.95
C LEU A 78 -2.51 15.27 -5.27
N THR A 79 -2.36 14.15 -4.55
CA THR A 79 -3.46 13.55 -3.79
C THR A 79 -3.94 14.48 -2.68
N TRP A 80 -3.02 15.15 -2.00
CA TRP A 80 -3.34 16.11 -0.93
C TRP A 80 -4.12 17.34 -1.44
N LEU A 81 -3.80 17.84 -2.64
CA LEU A 81 -4.52 18.94 -3.29
C LEU A 81 -5.99 18.60 -3.55
N VAL A 82 -6.27 17.35 -3.92
CA VAL A 82 -7.62 16.90 -4.30
C VAL A 82 -8.37 16.14 -3.21
N ARG A 83 -7.76 15.87 -2.05
CA ARG A 83 -8.35 15.01 -1.00
C ARG A 83 -9.73 15.46 -0.49
N LYS A 84 -10.00 16.77 -0.51
CA LYS A 84 -11.29 17.34 -0.08
C LYS A 84 -12.36 17.35 -1.18
N VAL A 85 -12.00 16.95 -2.41
CA VAL A 85 -12.93 16.83 -3.53
C VAL A 85 -13.88 15.66 -3.26
N GLY A 86 -15.19 15.86 -3.42
CA GLY A 86 -16.23 14.93 -2.97
C GLY A 86 -15.99 13.45 -3.32
N PRO A 87 -15.76 13.08 -4.59
CA PRO A 87 -15.40 11.72 -4.97
C PRO A 87 -14.14 11.16 -4.30
N VAL A 88 -13.09 11.97 -4.12
CA VAL A 88 -11.84 11.56 -3.47
C VAL A 88 -12.07 11.34 -1.99
N LYS A 89 -12.76 12.27 -1.32
CA LYS A 89 -13.11 12.13 0.10
C LYS A 89 -13.93 10.85 0.33
N ARG A 90 -14.93 10.58 -0.50
CA ARG A 90 -15.74 9.34 -0.40
C ARG A 90 -14.87 8.08 -0.56
N LEU A 91 -13.91 8.10 -1.48
CA LEU A 91 -12.96 6.99 -1.61
C LEU A 91 -12.11 6.86 -0.34
N SER A 92 -11.59 7.96 0.20
CA SER A 92 -10.84 7.96 1.46
C SER A 92 -11.65 7.38 2.61
N ASP A 93 -12.93 7.75 2.72
CA ASP A 93 -13.85 7.23 3.75
C ASP A 93 -14.07 5.70 3.57
N GLU A 94 -14.24 5.21 2.33
CA GLU A 94 -14.38 3.77 2.04
C GLU A 94 -13.08 2.98 2.33
N LEU A 95 -11.91 3.53 2.01
CA LEU A 95 -10.62 2.91 2.31
C LEU A 95 -10.35 2.88 3.82
N ARG A 96 -10.67 3.95 4.54
CA ARG A 96 -10.62 4.02 6.01
C ARG A 96 -11.53 2.97 6.64
N ALA A 97 -12.77 2.85 6.16
CA ALA A 97 -13.71 1.85 6.64
C ALA A 97 -13.18 0.42 6.40
N ALA A 98 -12.57 0.16 5.23
CA ALA A 98 -11.95 -1.12 4.93
C ALA A 98 -10.76 -1.47 5.84
N LEU A 99 -10.08 -0.47 6.40
CA LEU A 99 -9.01 -0.63 7.38
C LEU A 99 -9.53 -0.74 8.83
N GLY A 100 -10.85 -0.69 9.06
CA GLY A 100 -11.42 -0.68 10.41
C GLY A 100 -11.18 0.63 11.17
N GLY A 101 -10.99 1.76 10.46
CA GLY A 101 -10.76 3.08 11.06
C GLY A 101 -9.38 3.65 10.74
N THR A 102 -8.82 4.46 11.65
CA THR A 102 -7.45 5.00 11.50
C THR A 102 -6.44 4.06 12.14
N PRO A 103 -5.55 3.40 11.38
CA PRO A 103 -4.47 2.65 11.99
C PRO A 103 -3.47 3.59 12.67
N SER A 104 -2.78 3.10 13.71
CA SER A 104 -1.69 3.85 14.32
C SER A 104 -0.52 4.04 13.34
N SER A 105 0.31 5.06 13.55
CA SER A 105 1.48 5.33 12.69
C SER A 105 2.43 4.13 12.55
N GLY A 106 2.57 3.31 13.60
CA GLY A 106 3.37 2.08 13.53
C GLY A 106 2.77 1.03 12.60
N ILE A 107 1.45 0.85 12.63
CA ILE A 107 0.73 -0.05 11.72
C ILE A 107 0.83 0.48 10.28
N ILE A 108 0.65 1.78 10.08
CA ILE A 108 0.80 2.42 8.77
C ILE A 108 2.22 2.18 8.21
N ALA A 109 3.25 2.33 9.03
CA ALA A 109 4.63 2.06 8.60
C ALA A 109 4.82 0.61 8.16
N ILE A 110 4.29 -0.35 8.93
CA ILE A 110 4.34 -1.78 8.56
C ILE A 110 3.64 -2.03 7.22
N ILE A 111 2.41 -1.52 7.05
CA ILE A 111 1.65 -1.68 5.81
C ILE A 111 2.41 -1.03 4.65
N ALA A 112 2.88 0.20 4.80
CA ALA A 112 3.57 0.94 3.73
C ALA A 112 4.88 0.26 3.29
N VAL A 113 5.69 -0.22 4.23
CA VAL A 113 6.96 -0.90 3.90
C VAL A 113 6.69 -2.25 3.26
N THR A 114 5.82 -3.06 3.87
CA THR A 114 5.57 -4.43 3.39
C THR A 114 4.85 -4.43 2.04
N SER A 115 3.85 -3.55 1.85
CA SER A 115 3.18 -3.36 0.55
C SER A 115 4.13 -2.91 -0.55
N ALA A 116 4.92 -1.87 -0.30
CA ALA A 116 5.85 -1.35 -1.29
C ALA A 116 6.89 -2.41 -1.71
N VAL A 117 7.46 -3.15 -0.77
CA VAL A 117 8.44 -4.20 -1.11
C VAL A 117 7.77 -5.37 -1.84
N GLY A 118 6.66 -5.89 -1.31
CA GLY A 118 6.03 -7.09 -1.85
C GLY A 118 5.39 -6.86 -3.22
N GLU A 119 4.73 -5.72 -3.41
CA GLU A 119 4.10 -5.38 -4.68
C GLU A 119 5.14 -5.07 -5.74
N GLU A 120 6.18 -4.29 -5.45
CA GLU A 120 7.19 -3.98 -6.47
C GLU A 120 8.03 -5.21 -6.84
N LEU A 121 8.33 -6.11 -5.90
CA LEU A 121 8.98 -7.39 -6.21
C LEU A 121 8.12 -8.25 -7.15
N LEU A 122 6.82 -8.38 -6.87
CA LEU A 122 5.93 -9.18 -7.71
C LEU A 122 5.67 -8.49 -9.05
N PHE A 123 5.17 -7.26 -9.05
CA PHE A 123 4.70 -6.62 -10.27
C PHE A 123 5.85 -6.14 -11.14
N ARG A 124 6.84 -5.44 -10.58
CA ARG A 124 7.88 -4.77 -11.39
C ARG A 124 9.10 -5.68 -11.54
N GLY A 125 9.44 -6.41 -10.48
CA GLY A 125 10.51 -7.40 -10.52
C GLY A 125 10.14 -8.62 -11.36
N ALA A 126 9.05 -9.30 -11.01
CA ALA A 126 8.73 -10.60 -11.60
C ALA A 126 7.79 -10.54 -12.81
N LEU A 127 6.68 -9.81 -12.73
CA LEU A 127 5.63 -9.85 -13.76
C LEU A 127 5.90 -8.92 -14.94
N GLN A 128 6.44 -7.73 -14.74
CA GLN A 128 6.72 -6.76 -15.81
C GLN A 128 7.68 -7.31 -16.88
N PRO A 129 8.76 -8.05 -16.55
CA PRO A 129 9.58 -8.73 -17.57
C PRO A 129 8.83 -9.79 -18.36
N LEU A 130 7.82 -10.44 -17.76
CA LEU A 130 7.05 -11.53 -18.38
C LEU A 130 5.86 -11.03 -19.21
N LEU A 131 5.14 -10.02 -18.71
CA LEU A 131 3.87 -9.55 -19.26
C LEU A 131 4.01 -8.21 -20.02
N GLY A 132 5.10 -7.49 -19.77
CA GLY A 132 5.35 -6.15 -20.31
C GLY A 132 4.70 -5.04 -19.49
N PHE A 133 5.21 -3.82 -19.70
CA PHE A 133 4.83 -2.59 -19.00
C PHE A 133 3.32 -2.34 -18.93
N TRP A 134 2.62 -2.36 -20.08
CA TRP A 134 1.20 -2.00 -20.16
C TRP A 134 0.29 -3.01 -19.46
N VAL A 135 0.53 -4.31 -19.69
CA VAL A 135 -0.30 -5.37 -19.12
C VAL A 135 -0.14 -5.39 -17.60
N THR A 136 1.09 -5.30 -17.10
CA THR A 136 1.34 -5.26 -15.66
C THR A 136 0.67 -4.06 -15.00
N ALA A 137 0.72 -2.86 -15.60
CA ALA A 137 0.05 -1.68 -15.05
C ALA A 137 -1.48 -1.84 -15.02
N VAL A 138 -2.09 -2.42 -16.07
CA VAL A 138 -3.53 -2.71 -16.12
C VAL A 138 -3.93 -3.72 -15.06
N VAL A 139 -3.18 -4.81 -14.91
CA VAL A 139 -3.44 -5.83 -13.89
C VAL A 139 -3.31 -5.22 -12.49
N PHE A 140 -2.29 -4.39 -12.26
CA PHE A 140 -2.08 -3.69 -10.99
C PHE A 140 -3.29 -2.79 -10.64
N GLY A 141 -3.70 -1.93 -11.58
CA GLY A 141 -4.87 -1.07 -11.39
C GLY A 141 -6.16 -1.85 -11.17
N PHE A 142 -6.37 -2.95 -11.91
CA PHE A 142 -7.53 -3.80 -11.75
C PHE A 142 -7.60 -4.46 -10.36
N LEU A 143 -6.47 -4.91 -9.80
CA LEU A 143 -6.46 -5.52 -8.47
C LEU A 143 -6.78 -4.51 -7.35
N HIS A 144 -6.60 -3.21 -7.60
CA HIS A 144 -6.85 -2.12 -6.66
C HIS A 144 -8.27 -1.54 -6.80
N GLY A 145 -9.27 -2.39 -6.58
CA GLY A 145 -10.68 -2.00 -6.59
C GLY A 145 -11.56 -2.94 -7.43
N GLY A 146 -10.96 -3.67 -8.36
CA GLY A 146 -11.65 -4.64 -9.20
C GLY A 146 -12.80 -4.01 -9.97
N THR A 147 -13.93 -4.70 -9.96
CA THR A 147 -15.17 -4.26 -10.60
C THR A 147 -16.10 -3.50 -9.64
N ARG A 148 -15.67 -3.19 -8.40
CA ARG A 148 -16.51 -2.54 -7.39
C ARG A 148 -16.68 -1.05 -7.72
N PRO A 149 -17.89 -0.56 -7.99
CA PRO A 149 -18.10 0.82 -8.43
C PRO A 149 -17.58 1.89 -7.46
N ARG A 150 -17.65 1.62 -6.16
CA ARG A 150 -17.16 2.52 -5.10
C ARG A 150 -15.64 2.69 -5.09
N LEU A 151 -14.91 1.74 -5.68
CA LEU A 151 -13.44 1.72 -5.72
C LEU A 151 -12.89 2.01 -7.13
N TYR A 152 -13.71 2.40 -8.10
CA TYR A 152 -13.21 2.71 -9.46
C TYR A 152 -12.17 3.82 -9.47
N LEU A 153 -12.33 4.84 -8.63
CA LEU A 153 -11.34 5.90 -8.51
C LEU A 153 -10.01 5.38 -7.95
N TRP A 154 -10.05 4.37 -7.08
CA TRP A 154 -8.84 3.70 -6.59
C TRP A 154 -8.17 2.88 -7.69
N ALA A 155 -8.96 2.17 -8.51
CA ALA A 155 -8.43 1.38 -9.62
C ALA A 155 -7.76 2.28 -10.69
N VAL A 156 -8.37 3.43 -11.00
CA VAL A 156 -7.80 4.43 -11.91
C VAL A 156 -6.54 5.04 -11.32
N PHE A 157 -6.56 5.42 -10.03
CA PHE A 157 -5.37 5.93 -9.34
C PHE A 157 -4.23 4.90 -9.38
N ALA A 158 -4.52 3.65 -9.04
CA ALA A 158 -3.55 2.56 -9.02
C ALA A 158 -3.03 2.22 -10.42
N LEU A 159 -3.86 2.31 -11.47
CA LEU A 159 -3.38 2.20 -12.85
C LEU A 159 -2.34 3.29 -13.18
N VAL A 160 -2.65 4.55 -12.88
CA VAL A 160 -1.74 5.69 -13.15
C VAL A 160 -0.47 5.59 -12.31
N ALA A 161 -0.60 5.28 -11.02
CA ALA A 161 0.54 5.00 -10.15
C ALA A 161 1.35 3.82 -10.69
N GLY A 162 0.68 2.77 -11.17
CA GLY A 162 1.32 1.59 -11.69
C GLY A 162 2.11 1.84 -12.97
N LEU A 163 1.65 2.74 -13.84
CA LEU A 163 2.40 3.25 -14.98
C LEU A 163 3.64 4.04 -14.55
N LEU A 164 3.51 4.91 -13.54
CA LEU A 164 4.64 5.65 -12.99
C LEU A 164 5.70 4.71 -12.39
N LEU A 165 5.28 3.75 -11.58
CA LEU A 165 6.17 2.77 -10.93
C LEU A 165 6.84 1.87 -11.97
N GLY A 166 6.09 1.39 -12.96
CA GLY A 166 6.66 0.62 -14.07
C GLY A 166 7.69 1.43 -14.88
N TRP A 167 7.43 2.72 -15.09
CA TRP A 167 8.35 3.59 -15.82
C TRP A 167 9.62 3.86 -15.01
N LEU A 168 9.49 4.08 -13.69
CA LEU A 168 10.63 4.21 -12.80
C LEU A 168 11.51 2.95 -12.85
N ALA A 169 10.90 1.76 -12.77
CA ALA A 169 11.62 0.48 -12.88
C ALA A 169 12.38 0.35 -14.21
N ASP A 170 11.72 0.62 -15.33
CA ASP A 170 12.33 0.51 -16.66
C ASP A 170 13.45 1.55 -16.87
N TRP A 171 13.27 2.76 -16.34
CA TRP A 171 14.24 3.85 -16.50
C TRP A 171 15.46 3.71 -15.60
N THR A 172 15.29 3.32 -14.33
CA THR A 172 16.42 3.09 -13.42
C THR A 172 17.07 1.72 -13.61
N GLY A 173 16.36 0.78 -14.23
CA GLY A 173 16.78 -0.61 -14.35
C GLY A 173 16.80 -1.36 -13.01
N ASN A 174 16.09 -0.86 -11.99
CA ASN A 174 16.03 -1.47 -10.66
C ASN A 174 14.76 -1.10 -9.89
N LEU A 175 14.51 -1.80 -8.78
CA LEU A 175 13.30 -1.59 -7.97
C LEU A 175 13.44 -0.54 -6.86
N LEU A 176 14.63 0.01 -6.59
CA LEU A 176 14.80 0.96 -5.47
C LEU A 176 13.93 2.20 -5.64
N ALA A 177 13.94 2.81 -6.83
CA ALA A 177 13.12 3.98 -7.13
C ALA A 177 11.61 3.72 -7.02
N PRO A 178 11.02 2.69 -7.68
CA PRO A 178 9.60 2.41 -7.52
C PRO A 178 9.23 1.98 -6.09
N ILE A 179 10.06 1.20 -5.38
CA ILE A 179 9.80 0.84 -3.97
C ILE A 179 9.69 2.10 -3.11
N LEU A 180 10.62 3.04 -3.24
CA LEU A 180 10.60 4.27 -2.44
C LEU A 180 9.46 5.22 -2.84
N CYS A 181 9.13 5.28 -4.12
CA CYS A 181 7.94 6.01 -4.59
C CYS A 181 6.67 5.45 -3.96
N HIS A 182 6.48 4.13 -4.07
CA HIS A 182 5.31 3.43 -3.53
C HIS A 182 5.22 3.56 -2.00
N LEU A 183 6.33 3.32 -1.29
CA LEU A 183 6.42 3.49 0.16
C LEU A 183 6.01 4.89 0.59
N THR A 184 6.54 5.92 -0.10
CA THR A 184 6.23 7.32 0.19
C THR A 184 4.73 7.58 0.01
N VAL A 185 4.15 7.15 -1.12
CA VAL A 185 2.71 7.32 -1.40
C VAL A 185 1.86 6.66 -0.33
N ASN A 186 2.11 5.39 -0.01
CA ASN A 186 1.32 4.66 0.98
C ASN A 186 1.48 5.24 2.38
N PHE A 187 2.70 5.54 2.80
CA PHE A 187 2.96 6.08 4.14
C PHE A 187 2.20 7.39 4.37
N PHE A 188 2.29 8.36 3.45
CA PHE A 188 1.65 9.66 3.63
C PHE A 188 0.14 9.61 3.38
N ASN A 189 -0.33 8.90 2.34
CA ASN A 189 -1.77 8.85 2.06
C ASN A 189 -2.53 8.09 3.14
N LEU A 190 -1.97 7.03 3.73
CA LEU A 190 -2.61 6.33 4.85
C LEU A 190 -2.69 7.22 6.11
N HIS A 191 -1.68 8.03 6.39
CA HIS A 191 -1.77 9.03 7.46
C HIS A 191 -2.83 10.11 7.16
N ALA A 192 -2.98 10.50 5.90
CA ALA A 192 -3.98 11.48 5.50
C ALA A 192 -5.42 10.98 5.72
N LEU A 193 -5.68 9.66 5.61
CA LEU A 193 -6.99 9.07 5.95
C LEU A 193 -7.40 9.31 7.41
N GLY A 194 -6.42 9.45 8.31
CA GLY A 194 -6.65 9.79 9.71
C GLY A 194 -6.92 11.27 9.95
N ALA A 195 -6.25 12.14 9.18
CA ALA A 195 -6.37 13.59 9.33
C ALA A 195 -7.72 14.14 8.84
N ASP A 196 -8.39 13.41 7.95
CA ASP A 196 -9.70 13.81 7.39
C ASP A 196 -10.89 13.20 8.17
N ALA A 197 -10.64 12.52 9.29
CA ALA A 197 -11.66 11.99 10.19
C ALA A 197 -12.47 13.11 10.86
N THR A 198 -13.79 12.97 10.91
CA THR A 198 -14.63 13.87 11.71
C THR A 198 -14.41 13.62 13.22
N PRO A 199 -14.56 14.63 14.09
CA PRO A 199 -14.30 14.50 15.54
C PRO A 199 -15.04 13.34 16.23
N GLU A 200 -16.21 12.98 15.73
CA GLU A 200 -17.04 11.87 16.23
C GLU A 200 -16.44 10.49 15.90
N GLU A 201 -15.62 10.38 14.86
CA GLU A 201 -14.94 9.16 14.40
C GLU A 201 -13.50 9.03 14.89
N ALA A 202 -13.00 10.02 15.65
CA ALA A 202 -11.64 10.07 16.16
C ALA A 202 -11.52 9.58 17.63
N SER A 203 -12.63 9.18 18.26
CA SER A 203 -12.62 8.63 19.62
C SER A 203 -12.13 7.17 19.60
N PRO A 204 -11.20 6.81 20.52
CA PRO A 204 -10.62 5.47 20.59
C PRO A 204 -11.61 4.39 21.02
#